data_AF-A0A523ENR1-F1
#
_entry.id   AF-A0A523ENR1-F1
#
_cell.length_a   1.000
_cell.length_b   1.000
_cell.length_c   1.000
_cell.angle_alpha   90.00
_cell.angle_beta   90.00
_cell.angle_gamma   90.00
#
_symmetry.space_group_name_H-M   'P 1'
#
loop_
_entity.id
_entity.type
_entity.pdbx_description
1 polymer ?
#
loop_
_entity_poly.entity_id
_entity_poly.type
_entity_poly.pdbx_seq_one_letter_code
_entity_poly.pdbx_strand_id
1 'polypeptide(L)' 'MTIFDLRTAYHDSLSNMRGWLGDTAVSGRLTMLDKLSILDAWQQEMVEFFEQNGHCFACNRALGRCECPSN' A
#
# COMPACT_ATOMS: atom_id res chain seq x y z
N MET A 1 -2.55 6.97 -15.01
CA MET A 1 -1.80 7.76 -14.00
C MET A 1 -0.31 7.67 -14.29
N THR A 2 0.49 8.67 -13.93
CA THR A 2 1.95 8.56 -13.97
C THR A 2 2.47 7.88 -12.70
N ILE A 3 3.72 7.41 -12.72
CA ILE A 3 4.35 6.86 -11.51
C ILE A 3 4.44 7.87 -10.37
N PHE A 4 4.55 9.17 -10.67
CA PHE A 4 4.56 10.21 -9.64
C PHE A 4 3.19 10.33 -8.99
N ASP A 5 2.10 10.28 -9.77
CA ASP A 5 0.73 10.31 -9.23
C ASP A 5 0.46 9.11 -8.33
N LEU A 6 0.90 7.91 -8.74
CA LEU A 6 0.77 6.69 -7.93
C LEU A 6 1.52 6.79 -6.62
N ARG A 7 2.75 7.33 -6.63
CA ARG A 7 3.54 7.54 -5.42
C ARG A 7 2.93 8.56 -4.49
N THR A 8 2.37 9.64 -5.02
CA THR A 8 1.63 10.63 -4.21
C THR A 8 0.44 9.96 -3.53
N ALA A 9 -0.40 9.25 -4.29
CA ALA A 9 -1.55 8.53 -3.74
C ALA A 9 -1.14 7.50 -2.67
N TYR A 10 -0.04 6.76 -2.90
CA TYR A 10 0.52 5.83 -1.91
C TYR A 10 0.96 6.55 -0.64
N HIS A 11 1.69 7.67 -0.75
CA HIS A 11 2.16 8.41 0.42
C HIS A 11 1.01 9.02 1.22
N ASP A 12 -0.04 9.51 0.55
CA ASP A 12 -1.25 10.01 1.20
C ASP A 12 -1.98 8.87 1.93
N SER A 13 -2.16 7.73 1.27
CA SER A 13 -2.75 6.52 1.86
C SER A 13 -1.95 5.99 3.06
N LEU A 14 -0.62 5.97 2.96
CA LEU A 14 0.28 5.58 4.04
C LEU A 14 0.18 6.55 5.23
N SER A 15 0.11 7.85 4.97
CA SER A 15 -0.08 8.87 6.00
C SER A 15 -1.39 8.63 6.76
N ASN A 16 -2.48 8.35 6.04
CA ASN A 16 -3.78 8.03 6.61
C ASN A 16 -3.75 6.75 7.45
N MET A 17 -3.13 5.67 6.95
CA MET A 17 -3.00 4.42 7.72
C MET A 17 -2.16 4.59 8.99
N ARG A 18 -1.10 5.40 8.95
CA ARG A 18 -0.32 5.73 10.15
C ARG A 18 -1.14 6.53 11.16
N GLY A 19 -1.95 7.47 10.69
CA GLY A 19 -2.89 8.21 11.54
C GLY A 19 -3.90 7.28 12.21
N TRP A 20 -4.52 6.38 11.42
CA TRP A 20 -5.47 5.39 11.92
C TRP A 20 -4.86 4.43 12.96
N LEU A 21 -3.64 3.94 12.71
CA LEU A 21 -2.91 3.08 13.66
C LEU A 21 -2.53 3.82 14.96
N GLY A 22 -2.24 5.11 14.88
CA GLY A 22 -1.92 5.95 16.04
C GLY A 22 -3.15 6.38 16.83
N ASP A 23 -4.33 6.40 16.20
CA ASP A 23 -5.58 6.78 16.85
C ASP A 23 -6.10 5.63 17.75
N THR A 24 -5.98 5.84 19.07
CA THR A 24 -6.43 4.88 20.08
C THR A 24 -7.95 4.78 20.20
N ALA A 25 -8.72 5.78 19.76
CA ALA A 25 -10.18 5.72 19.76
C ALA A 25 -10.70 4.74 18.69
N VAL A 26 -9.97 4.63 17.57
CA VAL A 26 -10.34 3.77 16.43
C VAL A 26 -9.62 2.42 16.52
N SER A 27 -8.29 2.42 16.54
CA SER A 27 -7.49 1.19 16.48
C SER A 27 -7.14 0.61 17.86
N GLY A 28 -7.44 1.33 18.96
CA GLY A 28 -7.09 0.89 20.31
C GLY A 28 -7.85 -0.35 20.78
N ARG A 29 -8.97 -0.70 20.13
CA ARG A 29 -9.74 -1.92 20.42
C ARG A 29 -9.23 -3.17 19.68
N LEU A 30 -8.36 -2.97 18.70
CA LEU A 30 -7.82 -4.05 17.87
C LEU A 30 -6.62 -4.69 18.55
N THR A 31 -6.55 -6.02 18.44
CA THR A 31 -5.35 -6.74 18.85
C THR A 31 -4.19 -6.40 17.92
N MET A 32 -2.96 -6.74 18.33
CA MET A 32 -1.80 -6.61 17.45
C MET A 32 -1.97 -7.45 16.18
N LEU A 33 -2.56 -8.64 16.30
CA LEU A 33 -2.81 -9.51 15.15
C LEU A 33 -3.79 -8.87 14.17
N ASP A 34 -4.88 -8.28 14.65
CA ASP A 34 -5.86 -7.59 13.79
C ASP A 34 -5.20 -6.42 13.03
N LYS A 35 -4.34 -5.66 13.71
CA LYS A 35 -3.60 -4.55 13.09
C LYS A 35 -2.67 -5.04 12.00
N LEU A 36 -1.97 -6.15 12.21
CA LEU A 36 -1.10 -6.77 11.20
C LEU A 36 -1.90 -7.28 10.00
N SER A 37 -3.02 -7.96 10.23
CA SER A 37 -3.89 -8.43 9.14
C SER A 37 -4.44 -7.27 8.30
N ILE A 38 -4.79 -6.15 8.92
CA ILE A 38 -5.27 -4.94 8.22
C ILE A 38 -4.13 -4.30 7.42
N LEU A 39 -2.92 -4.25 7.97
CA LEU A 39 -1.73 -3.75 7.27
C LEU A 39 -1.39 -4.60 6.04
N ASP A 40 -1.46 -5.93 6.17
CA ASP A 40 -1.22 -6.85 5.05
C ASP A 40 -2.28 -6.66 3.96
N ALA A 41 -3.56 -6.57 4.33
CA ALA A 41 -4.64 -6.31 3.37
C ALA A 41 -4.45 -4.97 2.65
N TRP A 42 -4.15 -3.89 3.40
CA TRP A 42 -3.87 -2.58 2.81
C TRP A 42 -2.66 -2.62 1.86
N GLN A 43 -1.59 -3.32 2.24
CA GLN A 43 -0.41 -3.45 1.39
C GLN A 43 -0.74 -4.21 0.09
N GLN A 44 -1.55 -5.26 0.17
CA GLN A 44 -2.03 -6.00 -0.99
C GLN A 44 -2.87 -5.11 -1.93
N GLU A 45 -3.75 -4.27 -1.39
CA GLU A 45 -4.50 -3.29 -2.19
C GLU A 45 -3.58 -2.29 -2.88
N MET A 46 -2.48 -1.86 -2.22
CA MET A 46 -1.49 -0.97 -2.86
C MET A 46 -0.75 -1.66 -4.01
N VAL A 47 -0.46 -2.96 -3.89
CA VAL A 47 0.11 -3.76 -4.98
C VAL A 47 -0.84 -3.76 -6.17
N GLU A 48 -2.08 -4.15 -5.95
CA GLU A 48 -3.12 -4.22 -7.00
C GLU A 48 -3.36 -2.86 -7.66
N PHE A 49 -3.40 -1.79 -6.88
CA PHE A 49 -3.56 -0.43 -7.38
C PHE A 49 -2.44 -0.02 -8.34
N PHE A 50 -1.17 -0.34 -8.03
CA PHE A 50 -0.04 -0.05 -8.91
C PHE A 50 -0.12 -0.89 -10.18
N GLU A 51 -0.42 -2.18 -10.06
CA GLU A 51 -0.50 -3.11 -11.19
C GLU A 51 -1.62 -2.75 -12.17
N GLN A 52 -2.80 -2.40 -11.65
CA GLN A 52 -3.93 -1.91 -12.45
C GLN A 52 -3.59 -0.62 -13.22
N ASN A 53 -2.63 0.17 -12.72
CA ASN A 53 -2.13 1.36 -13.40
C ASN A 53 -0.86 1.09 -14.24
N GLY A 54 -0.48 -0.17 -14.43
CA GLY A 54 0.60 -0.58 -15.32
C GLY A 54 2.01 -0.44 -14.73
N HIS A 55 2.13 -0.29 -13.41
CA HIS A 55 3.41 -0.16 -12.71
C HIS A 55 3.60 -1.28 -11.68
N CYS A 56 4.84 -1.74 -11.49
CA CYS A 56 5.19 -2.63 -10.40
C CYS A 56 5.27 -1.83 -9.09
N PHE A 57 4.62 -2.30 -8.03
CA PHE A 57 4.69 -1.67 -6.71
C PHE A 57 6.12 -1.67 -6.12
N ALA A 58 6.88 -2.75 -6.32
CA ALA A 58 8.19 -2.91 -5.71
C ALA A 58 9.27 -2.04 -6.38
N CYS A 59 9.35 -2.05 -7.72
CA CYS A 59 10.38 -1.33 -8.47
C CYS A 59 9.90 -0.08 -9.19
N ASN A 60 8.60 0.23 -9.17
CA ASN A 60 7.97 1.40 -9.82
C ASN A 60 8.10 1.45 -11.36
N ARG A 61 8.75 0.46 -11.98
CA ARG A 61 8.85 0.35 -13.44
C ARG A 61 7.50 -0.04 -14.03
N ALA A 62 7.30 0.31 -15.30
CA ALA A 62 6.17 -0.22 -16.06
C ALA A 62 6.21 -1.76 -16.04
N LEU A 63 5.07 -2.43 -15.94
CA LEU A 63 5.01 -3.89 -15.79
C LEU A 63 5.76 -4.64 -16.91
N GLY A 64 5.67 -4.15 -18.15
CA GLY A 64 6.42 -4.72 -19.28
C GLY A 64 7.95 -4.55 -19.22
N ARG A 65 8.48 -3.86 -18.20
CA ARG A 65 9.92 -3.67 -17.93
C ARG A 65 10.28 -4.02 -16.48
N CYS A 66 9.37 -4.69 -15.78
CA CYS A 66 9.59 -5.15 -14.40
C CYS A 66 10.50 -6.38 -14.42
N GLU A 67 11.49 -6.40 -13.53
CA GLU A 67 12.43 -7.51 -13.33
C GLU A 67 12.37 -8.05 -11.89
N CYS A 68 11.35 -7.64 -11.12
CA CYS A 68 11.12 -8.16 -9.79
C CYS A 68 10.79 -9.66 -9.88
N PRO A 69 11.24 -10.47 -8.89
CA PRO A 69 10.80 -11.85 -8.80
C PRO A 69 9.27 -11.89 -8.76
N SER A 70 8.66 -12.69 -9.63
CA SER A 70 7.28 -13.11 -9.44
C SER A 70 7.28 -13.93 -8.15
N ASN A 71 6.69 -13.38 -7.10
CA ASN A 71 6.57 -14.09 -5.83
C ASN A 71 5.58 -15.24 -5.95
#